data_AF-A0A8S2RTA7-F1
#
_entry.id   AF-A0A8S2RTA7-F1
#
_cell.length_a   1.000
_cell.length_b   1.000
_cell.length_c   1.000
_cell.angle_alpha   90.00
_cell.angle_beta   90.00
_cell.angle_gamma   90.00
#
_symmetry.space_group_name_H-M   'P 1'
#
loop_
_entity.id
_entity.type
_entity.pdbx_description
1 polymer ?
#
loop_
_entity_poly.entity_id
_entity_poly.type
_entity_poly.pdbx_seq_one_letter_code
_entity_poly.pdbx_strand_id
1 'polypeptide(L)'
;NSTGSFGTEYLLRAAVSLYGWGANKAEDAIYPTTNVDSSGQILLGTNQYVLHIPQNQTPPVLGFWSFTMYDSDLFFVPNPLNKYTVSSRDPLVYNTDGSLNLYFQNTSPGIGKEPNWLPAPKGNF
;
A
#
# COMPACT_ATOMS: atom_id res chain seq x y z
N ASN A 1 -8.03 0.64 17.59
CA ASN A 1 -6.80 -0.17 17.48
C ASN A 1 -5.94 0.19 18.69
N SER A 2 -5.58 -0.77 19.56
CA SER A 2 -4.86 -0.58 20.83
C SER A 2 -3.41 -1.09 20.80
N THR A 3 -2.86 -1.31 19.60
CA THR A 3 -1.46 -1.73 19.41
C THR A 3 -0.50 -0.78 20.16
N GLY A 4 0.43 -1.34 20.92
CA GLY A 4 1.38 -0.58 21.74
C GLY A 4 0.84 -0.12 23.11
N SER A 5 -0.47 -0.20 23.35
CA SER A 5 -1.15 0.15 24.60
C SER A 5 -2.22 -0.91 24.95
N PHE A 6 -1.81 -2.17 25.00
CA PHE A 6 -2.71 -3.33 24.93
C PHE A 6 -3.71 -3.49 26.09
N GLY A 7 -3.42 -2.97 27.29
CA GLY A 7 -4.26 -3.21 28.48
C GLY A 7 -4.53 -4.71 28.70
N THR A 8 -5.80 -5.10 28.59
CA THR A 8 -6.28 -6.50 28.73
C THR A 8 -6.58 -7.18 27.38
N GLU A 9 -6.23 -6.57 26.24
CA GLU A 9 -6.31 -7.21 24.92
C GLU A 9 -5.19 -8.24 24.73
N TYR A 10 -5.26 -9.32 25.51
CA TYR A 10 -4.20 -10.33 25.60
C TYR A 10 -3.94 -11.04 24.28
N LEU A 11 -4.98 -11.28 23.47
CA LEU A 11 -4.84 -11.91 22.15
C LEU A 11 -4.09 -11.00 21.17
N LEU A 12 -4.44 -9.71 21.13
CA LEU A 12 -3.73 -8.74 20.30
C LEU A 12 -2.28 -8.61 20.75
N ARG A 13 -2.04 -8.52 22.06
CA ARG A 13 -0.68 -8.46 22.62
C ARG A 13 0.15 -9.69 22.27
N ALA A 14 -0.43 -10.89 22.35
CA ALA A 14 0.25 -12.14 21.99
C ALA A 14 0.59 -12.17 20.50
N ALA A 15 -0.35 -11.80 19.63
CA ALA A 15 -0.12 -11.74 18.19
C ALA A 15 0.99 -10.75 17.83
N VAL A 16 0.97 -9.53 18.40
CA VAL A 16 2.02 -8.52 18.17
C VAL A 16 3.37 -8.97 18.76
N SER A 17 3.39 -9.68 19.89
CA SER A 17 4.65 -10.20 20.44
C SER A 17 5.27 -11.29 19.56
N LEU A 18 4.44 -12.05 18.83
CA LEU A 18 4.89 -13.12 17.94
C LEU A 18 5.29 -12.61 16.55
N TYR A 19 4.52 -11.68 15.99
CA TYR A 19 4.64 -11.26 14.59
C TYR A 19 5.00 -9.78 14.37
N GLY A 20 4.85 -8.93 15.39
CA GLY A 20 4.95 -7.48 15.28
C GLY A 20 5.87 -6.87 16.33
N TRP A 21 6.98 -7.54 16.65
CA TRP A 21 7.92 -7.01 17.63
C TRP A 21 8.40 -5.60 17.23
N GLY A 22 8.33 -4.66 18.17
CA GLY A 22 8.61 -3.25 17.90
C GLY A 22 7.47 -2.48 17.20
N ALA A 23 6.25 -3.03 17.17
CA ALA A 23 5.10 -2.31 16.60
C ALA A 23 4.90 -0.93 17.24
N ASN A 24 4.71 0.06 16.38
CA ASN A 24 4.36 1.42 16.76
C ASN A 24 2.96 1.47 17.38
N LYS A 25 2.66 2.52 18.15
CA LYS A 25 1.28 2.81 18.53
C LYS A 25 0.47 3.17 17.30
N ALA A 26 -0.84 2.92 17.35
CA ALA A 26 -1.73 3.28 16.26
C ALA A 26 -1.77 4.80 15.97
N GLU A 27 -1.47 5.63 16.98
CA GLU A 27 -1.31 7.09 16.83
C GLU A 27 -0.11 7.47 15.95
N ASP A 28 0.92 6.60 15.92
CA ASP A 28 2.17 6.85 15.18
C ASP A 28 2.13 6.19 13.78
N ALA A 29 1.66 4.95 13.68
CA ALA A 29 1.54 4.24 12.39
C ALA A 29 0.53 3.09 12.42
N ILE A 30 -0.14 2.88 11.27
CA ILE A 30 -1.02 1.73 11.01
C ILE A 30 -0.63 1.14 9.64
N TYR A 31 -0.67 -0.19 9.52
CA TYR A 31 -0.25 -0.92 8.31
C TYR A 31 -1.38 -1.83 7.80
N PRO A 32 -2.39 -1.31 7.10
CA PRO A 32 -3.35 -2.14 6.40
C PRO A 32 -2.68 -2.87 5.23
N THR A 33 -3.09 -4.11 5.00
CA THR A 33 -2.61 -4.95 3.88
C THR A 33 -3.81 -5.57 3.16
N THR A 34 -3.65 -5.87 1.88
CA THR A 34 -4.60 -6.67 1.11
C THR A 34 -3.83 -7.50 0.09
N ASN A 35 -4.31 -8.71 -0.16
CA ASN A 35 -3.87 -9.58 -1.25
C ASN A 35 -5.04 -9.87 -2.22
N VAL A 36 -6.15 -9.12 -2.10
CA VAL A 36 -7.34 -9.27 -2.93
C VAL A 36 -7.82 -7.93 -3.48
N ASP A 37 -8.49 -7.97 -4.62
CA ASP A 37 -9.14 -6.83 -5.25
C ASP A 37 -10.57 -6.57 -4.71
N SER A 38 -11.27 -5.60 -5.30
CA SER A 38 -12.64 -5.21 -4.90
C SER A 38 -13.70 -6.29 -5.11
N SER A 39 -13.41 -7.34 -5.89
CA SER A 39 -14.26 -8.51 -6.08
C SER A 39 -13.90 -9.67 -5.15
N GLY A 40 -12.87 -9.52 -4.31
CA GLY A 40 -12.37 -10.56 -3.42
C GLY A 40 -11.42 -11.56 -4.09
N GLN A 41 -11.00 -11.29 -5.33
CA GLN A 41 -10.08 -12.15 -6.07
C GLN A 41 -8.64 -11.80 -5.76
N ILE A 42 -7.76 -12.81 -5.73
CA ILE A 42 -6.33 -12.63 -5.45
C ILE A 42 -5.71 -11.64 -6.44
N LEU A 43 -4.90 -10.72 -5.93
CA LEU A 43 -4.13 -9.78 -6.73
C LEU A 43 -3.08 -10.54 -7.55
N LEU A 44 -3.16 -10.41 -8.86
CA LEU A 44 -2.25 -11.03 -9.82
C LEU A 44 -1.65 -9.94 -10.68
N GLY A 45 -0.34 -9.79 -10.69
CA GLY A 45 0.28 -8.68 -11.43
C GLY A 45 0.24 -8.84 -12.94
N THR A 46 -0.28 -9.95 -13.48
CA THR A 46 -0.75 -10.05 -14.87
C THR A 46 -1.95 -9.15 -15.18
N ASN A 47 -2.69 -8.73 -14.16
CA ASN A 47 -3.81 -7.80 -14.29
C ASN A 47 -3.36 -6.34 -14.11
N GLN A 48 -4.27 -5.43 -14.42
CA GLN A 48 -4.07 -3.99 -14.23
C GLN A 48 -5.05 -3.48 -13.19
N TYR A 49 -4.53 -2.97 -12.07
CA TYR A 49 -5.34 -2.44 -10.99
C TYR A 49 -5.19 -0.93 -10.89
N VAL A 50 -6.31 -0.26 -10.63
CA VAL A 50 -6.35 1.16 -10.35
C VAL A 50 -7.03 1.35 -9.00
N LEU A 51 -6.31 1.96 -8.06
CA LEU A 51 -6.91 2.49 -6.85
C LEU A 51 -7.31 3.94 -7.11
N HIS A 52 -8.61 4.19 -7.21
CA HIS A 52 -9.17 5.53 -7.29
C HIS A 52 -9.44 6.06 -5.88
N ILE A 53 -8.83 7.19 -5.55
CA ILE A 53 -9.02 7.89 -4.28
C ILE A 53 -9.69 9.22 -4.60
N PRO A 54 -10.95 9.44 -4.17
CA PRO A 54 -11.62 10.71 -4.40
C PRO A 54 -10.87 11.89 -3.78
N GLN A 55 -11.15 13.11 -4.26
CA GLN A 55 -10.58 14.33 -3.71
C GLN A 55 -10.79 14.37 -2.18
N ASN A 56 -9.74 14.73 -1.44
CA ASN A 56 -9.74 14.81 0.02
C ASN A 56 -10.04 13.49 0.76
N GLN A 57 -9.88 12.32 0.10
CA GLN A 57 -10.04 11.00 0.72
C GLN A 57 -8.75 10.18 0.80
N THR A 58 -7.59 10.80 0.58
CA THR A 58 -6.31 10.18 0.94
C THR A 58 -6.25 9.90 2.45
N PRO A 59 -5.47 8.92 2.92
CA PRO A 59 -5.33 8.64 4.34
C PRO A 59 -5.11 9.91 5.18
N PRO A 60 -5.93 10.15 6.22
CA PRO A 60 -5.93 11.41 6.98
C PRO A 60 -4.82 11.40 8.03
N VAL A 61 -3.58 11.52 7.58
CA VAL A 61 -2.38 11.45 8.41
C VAL A 61 -1.67 12.79 8.48
N LEU A 62 -1.06 13.11 9.63
CA LEU A 62 -0.22 14.30 9.78
C LEU A 62 1.19 14.12 9.19
N GLY A 63 1.66 12.87 9.12
CA GLY A 63 2.96 12.50 8.55
C GLY A 63 2.85 12.24 7.05
N PHE A 64 2.85 10.97 6.67
CA PHE A 64 2.72 10.54 5.28
C PHE A 64 2.00 9.20 5.20
N TRP A 65 1.51 8.87 4.00
CA TRP A 65 1.06 7.52 3.68
C TRP A 65 1.89 6.96 2.53
N SER A 66 1.93 5.65 2.42
CA SER A 66 2.57 4.96 1.31
C SER A 66 1.93 3.60 1.07
N PHE A 67 1.92 3.17 -0.18
CA PHE A 67 1.73 1.78 -0.58
C PHE A 67 3.08 1.19 -0.92
N THR A 68 3.31 -0.05 -0.52
CA THR A 68 4.57 -0.77 -0.72
C THR A 68 4.25 -2.10 -1.40
N MET A 69 5.02 -2.46 -2.42
CA MET A 69 4.81 -3.69 -3.18
C MET A 69 5.66 -4.83 -2.64
N TYR A 70 5.06 -5.99 -2.44
CA TYR A 70 5.73 -7.24 -2.10
C TYR A 70 5.26 -8.36 -3.01
N ASP A 71 6.03 -9.42 -3.18
CA ASP A 71 5.50 -10.68 -3.71
C ASP A 71 4.85 -11.53 -2.60
N SER A 72 4.37 -12.72 -2.97
CA SER A 72 3.76 -13.68 -2.04
C SER A 72 4.69 -14.15 -0.93
N ASP A 73 6.01 -14.01 -1.11
CA ASP A 73 7.04 -14.39 -0.14
C ASP A 73 7.46 -13.19 0.73
N LEU A 74 6.76 -12.05 0.59
CA LEU A 74 7.00 -10.79 1.30
C LEU A 74 8.34 -10.12 0.96
N PHE A 75 8.87 -10.34 -0.24
CA PHE A 75 10.07 -9.67 -0.74
C PHE A 75 9.76 -8.52 -1.69
N PHE A 76 10.67 -7.54 -1.73
CA PHE A 76 10.67 -6.53 -2.78
C PHE A 76 11.05 -7.16 -4.12
N VAL A 77 10.31 -6.78 -5.16
CA VAL A 77 10.53 -7.31 -6.50
C VAL A 77 11.24 -6.27 -7.35
N PRO A 78 12.47 -6.55 -7.84
CA PRO A 78 13.19 -5.65 -8.71
C PRO A 78 12.35 -5.25 -9.93
N ASN A 79 12.36 -3.96 -10.26
CA ASN A 79 11.61 -3.42 -11.37
C ASN A 79 12.41 -2.31 -12.09
N PRO A 80 12.09 -2.00 -13.36
CA PRO A 80 12.85 -1.04 -14.16
C PRO A 80 12.98 0.37 -13.57
N LEU A 81 12.07 0.77 -12.66
CA LEU A 81 12.09 2.09 -12.02
C LEU A 81 12.86 2.10 -10.70
N ASN A 82 13.34 0.95 -10.22
CA ASN A 82 13.87 0.78 -8.86
C ASN A 82 12.94 1.39 -7.80
N LYS A 83 11.62 1.27 -8.01
CA LYS A 83 10.56 1.89 -7.21
C LYS A 83 9.75 0.80 -6.51
N TYR A 84 9.76 0.81 -5.18
CA TYR A 84 9.07 -0.21 -4.35
C TYR A 84 7.90 0.37 -3.55
N THR A 85 7.73 1.69 -3.61
CA THR A 85 6.65 2.40 -2.92
C THR A 85 6.04 3.48 -3.81
N VAL A 86 4.78 3.81 -3.56
CA VAL A 86 4.18 5.09 -3.95
C VAL A 86 3.66 5.78 -2.70
N SER A 87 3.99 7.06 -2.51
CA SER A 87 3.77 7.79 -1.26
C SER A 87 3.19 9.18 -1.49
N SER A 88 2.52 9.73 -0.47
CA SER A 88 2.13 11.14 -0.44
C SER A 88 3.30 12.13 -0.54
N ARG A 89 4.54 11.65 -0.39
CA ARG A 89 5.76 12.44 -0.52
C ARG A 89 6.32 12.46 -1.94
N ASP A 90 5.80 11.61 -2.82
CA ASP A 90 6.19 11.58 -4.22
C ASP A 90 5.53 12.75 -4.98
N PRO A 91 6.06 13.16 -6.14
CA PRO A 91 5.42 14.13 -7.03
C PRO A 91 4.20 13.51 -7.74
N LEU A 92 3.15 13.20 -6.98
CA LEU A 92 1.92 12.59 -7.47
C LEU A 92 1.18 13.52 -8.43
N VAL A 93 0.63 12.95 -9.49
CA VAL A 93 -0.19 13.65 -10.49
C VAL A 93 -1.66 13.42 -10.15
N TYR A 94 -2.36 14.49 -9.75
CA TYR A 94 -3.80 14.44 -9.47
C TYR A 94 -4.61 14.63 -10.76
N ASN A 95 -5.81 14.06 -10.78
CA ASN A 95 -6.78 14.28 -11.84
C ASN A 95 -7.35 15.71 -11.77
N THR A 96 -8.03 16.15 -12.83
CA THR A 96 -8.62 17.50 -12.91
C THR A 96 -9.72 17.76 -11.89
N ASP A 97 -10.38 16.70 -11.39
CA ASP A 97 -11.37 16.77 -10.31
C ASP A 97 -10.73 16.70 -8.90
N GLY A 98 -9.40 16.69 -8.81
CA GLY A 98 -8.65 16.59 -7.56
C GLY A 98 -8.56 15.18 -6.97
N SER A 99 -9.12 14.16 -7.63
CA SER A 99 -8.93 12.77 -7.24
C SER A 99 -7.52 12.26 -7.60
N LEU A 100 -7.14 11.12 -7.02
CA LEU A 100 -5.86 10.46 -7.27
C LEU A 100 -6.10 9.04 -7.78
N ASN A 101 -5.47 8.70 -8.90
CA ASN A 101 -5.40 7.32 -9.39
C ASN A 101 -4.00 6.77 -9.16
N LEU A 102 -3.89 5.68 -8.40
CA LEU A 102 -2.66 4.89 -8.27
C LEU A 102 -2.77 3.63 -9.12
N TYR A 103 -1.70 3.28 -9.82
CA TYR A 103 -1.67 2.15 -10.75
C TYR A 103 -0.80 1.02 -10.17
N PHE A 104 -1.30 -0.21 -10.18
CA PHE A 104 -0.57 -1.41 -9.74
C PHE A 104 -0.65 -2.46 -10.83
N GLN A 105 0.46 -2.66 -11.55
CA GLN A 105 0.55 -3.52 -12.72
C GLN A 105 2.00 -3.78 -13.11
N ASN A 106 2.29 -4.87 -13.83
CA ASN A 106 3.65 -5.25 -14.20
C ASN A 106 4.23 -4.50 -15.42
N THR A 107 3.38 -3.85 -16.23
CA THR A 107 3.78 -3.05 -17.40
C THR A 107 3.48 -1.58 -17.16
N SER A 108 4.29 -0.67 -17.74
CA SER A 108 4.07 0.76 -17.61
C SER A 108 2.67 1.16 -18.12
N PRO A 109 1.89 1.93 -17.35
CA PRO A 109 0.61 2.49 -17.81
C PRO A 109 0.79 3.67 -18.79
N GLY A 110 2.04 3.99 -19.16
CA GLY A 110 2.42 5.09 -20.03
C GLY A 110 3.02 6.27 -19.26
N ILE A 111 3.92 7.01 -19.90
CA ILE A 111 4.75 8.09 -19.30
C ILE A 111 3.95 9.04 -18.40
N GLY A 112 2.76 9.48 -18.83
CA GLY A 112 1.94 10.42 -18.05
C GLY A 112 1.37 9.86 -16.74
N LYS A 113 1.40 8.53 -16.55
CA LYS A 113 0.86 7.82 -15.38
C LYS A 113 1.94 7.18 -14.51
N GLU A 114 3.19 7.12 -14.99
CA GLU A 114 4.32 6.57 -14.25
C GLU A 114 4.58 7.22 -12.87
N PRO A 115 4.35 8.54 -12.67
CA PRO A 115 4.47 9.14 -11.33
C PRO A 115 3.61 8.43 -10.28
N ASN A 116 2.41 7.97 -10.66
CA ASN A 116 1.46 7.31 -9.77
C ASN A 116 1.48 5.78 -9.87
N TRP A 117 2.42 5.22 -10.65
CA TRP A 117 2.52 3.78 -10.87
C TRP A 117 3.45 3.14 -9.85
N LEU A 118 3.03 2.00 -9.31
CA LEU A 118 3.84 1.08 -8.54
C LEU A 118 3.94 -0.25 -9.31
N PRO A 119 5.14 -0.61 -9.84
CA PRO A 119 5.31 -1.85 -10.58
C PRO A 119 5.01 -3.08 -9.72
N ALA A 120 4.12 -3.95 -10.21
CA ALA A 120 3.79 -5.22 -9.58
C ALA A 120 4.65 -6.37 -10.17
N PRO A 121 4.89 -7.47 -9.43
CA PRO A 121 5.46 -8.69 -10.00
C PRO A 121 4.57 -9.27 -11.10
N LYS A 122 5.04 -10.29 -11.83
CA LYS A 122 4.18 -11.02 -12.76
C LYS A 122 3.23 -12.00 -12.06
N GLY A 123 3.55 -12.41 -10.84
CA GLY A 123 2.76 -13.36 -10.04
C GLY A 123 1.83 -12.66 -9.04
N ASN A 124 1.51 -13.38 -7.97
CA ASN A 124 0.72 -12.87 -6.85
C ASN A 124 1.50 -11.80 -6.09
N PHE A 125 0.78 -10.83 -5.53
CA PHE A 125 1.31 -9.77 -4.66
C PHE A 125 0.31 -9.38 -3.57
#